data_AF-A0A069D2B7-F1
#
_entry.id   AF-A0A069D2B7-F1
#
_cell.length_a   1.000
_cell.length_b   1.000
_cell.length_c   1.000
_cell.angle_alpha   90.00
_cell.angle_beta   90.00
_cell.angle_gamma   90.00
#
_symmetry.space_group_name_H-M   'P 1'
#
loop_
_entity.id
_entity.type
_entity.pdbx_description
1 polymer ?
#
loop_
_entity_poly.entity_id
_entity_poly.type
_entity_poly.pdbx_seq_one_letter_code
_entity_poly.pdbx_strand_id
1 'polypeptide(L)'
;MVEKRHSKIFRHKAFTILSLIAVVVAIIILLRIKSLKDTYKSESEDLVPLVSLISTVLQWKDSAYCVVAESGDLCPILERENEKISEYKKLTYKEFINLSYRDTLVVDSISFAILKKYVVLPQARVDSIYISNGVQGLLFAYFKDAWFNGDSLLTLPEQRYVVFLLRHNQYDVDIDDESGCLYITPRDPN
;
A
#
# COMPACT_ATOMS: atom_id res chain seq x y z
N MET A 1 43.01 54.78 37.93
CA MET A 1 43.10 53.99 36.68
C MET A 1 42.85 52.47 36.85
N VAL A 2 42.35 52.00 38.01
CA VAL A 2 42.16 50.55 38.29
C VAL A 2 40.75 50.04 37.93
N GLU A 3 39.70 50.84 38.14
CA GLU A 3 38.30 50.47 37.88
C GLU A 3 37.98 50.16 36.41
N LYS A 4 38.52 50.95 35.46
CA LYS A 4 38.25 50.76 34.03
C LYS A 4 38.86 49.46 33.46
N ARG A 5 39.87 48.88 34.11
CA ARG A 5 40.48 47.60 33.69
C ARG A 5 39.62 46.40 34.07
N HIS A 6 39.02 46.42 35.28
CA HIS A 6 38.17 45.32 35.76
C HIS A 6 36.88 45.15 34.95
N SER A 7 36.25 46.25 34.53
CA SER A 7 35.01 46.24 33.73
C SER A 7 35.17 45.61 32.33
N LYS A 8 36.29 45.89 31.64
CA LYS A 8 36.58 45.30 30.31
C LYS A 8 36.86 43.80 30.39
N ILE A 9 37.58 43.35 31.43
CA ILE A 9 37.88 41.93 31.65
C ILE A 9 36.60 41.15 31.98
N PHE A 10 35.70 41.73 32.77
CA PHE A 10 34.41 41.12 33.09
C PHE A 10 33.50 40.97 31.86
N ARG A 11 33.41 42.00 31.01
CA ARG A 11 32.64 41.94 29.75
C ARG A 11 33.19 40.91 28.76
N HIS A 12 34.51 40.80 28.63
CA HIS A 12 35.13 39.80 27.76
C HIS A 12 34.90 38.37 28.28
N LYS A 13 35.00 38.15 29.60
CA LYS A 13 34.70 36.85 30.22
C LYS A 13 33.21 36.47 30.07
N ALA A 14 32.30 37.42 30.23
CA ALA A 14 30.87 37.20 30.01
C ALA A 14 30.56 36.84 28.54
N PHE A 15 31.19 37.51 27.57
CA PHE A 15 31.03 37.20 26.16
C PHE A 15 31.58 35.82 25.79
N THR A 16 32.72 35.41 26.36
CA THR A 16 33.27 34.06 26.16
C THR A 16 32.38 32.96 26.74
N ILE A 17 31.76 33.20 27.89
CA ILE A 17 30.83 32.24 28.51
C ILE A 17 29.54 32.12 27.67
N LEU A 18 29.00 33.24 27.18
CA LEU A 18 27.80 33.26 26.35
C LEU A 18 28.02 32.53 25.01
N SER A 19 29.21 32.72 24.40
CA SER A 19 29.61 32.01 23.18
C SER A 19 29.71 30.49 23.42
N LEU A 20 30.28 30.07 24.55
CA LEU A 20 30.38 28.66 24.92
C LEU A 20 28.98 28.02 25.07
N ILE A 21 28.04 28.71 25.71
CA ILE A 21 26.67 28.24 25.88
C ILE A 21 25.97 28.08 24.52
N ALA A 22 26.15 29.04 23.60
CA ALA A 22 25.57 28.97 22.26
C ALA A 22 26.08 27.75 21.47
N VAL A 23 27.37 27.43 21.58
CA VAL A 23 27.96 26.23 20.95
C VAL A 23 27.36 24.94 21.51
N VAL A 24 27.21 24.85 22.84
CA VAL A 24 26.61 23.67 23.48
C VAL A 24 25.16 23.48 23.05
N VAL A 25 24.38 24.57 22.98
CA VAL A 25 22.99 24.51 22.51
C VAL A 25 22.92 24.06 21.04
N ALA A 26 23.80 24.57 20.18
CA ALA A 26 23.86 24.14 18.78
C ALA A 26 24.19 22.65 18.63
N ILE A 27 25.12 22.12 19.45
CA ILE A 27 25.46 20.68 19.46
C ILE A 27 24.25 19.85 19.89
N ILE A 28 23.51 20.26 20.93
CA ILE A 28 22.31 19.56 21.38
C ILE A 28 21.25 19.52 20.27
N ILE A 29 21.03 20.64 19.57
CA ILE A 29 20.09 20.71 18.44
C ILE A 29 20.53 19.75 17.32
N LEU A 30 21.81 19.75 16.94
CA LEU A 30 22.34 18.86 15.90
C LEU A 30 22.20 17.38 16.27
N LEU A 31 22.48 17.00 17.52
CA LEU A 31 22.28 15.64 18.02
C LEU A 31 20.80 15.23 17.97
N ARG A 32 19.88 16.16 18.27
CA ARG A 32 18.44 15.91 18.21
C ARG A 32 17.94 15.73 16.78
N ILE A 33 18.42 16.54 15.83
CA ILE A 33 18.11 16.38 14.40
C ILE A 33 18.65 15.06 13.88
N LYS A 34 19.87 14.66 14.28
CA LYS A 34 20.46 13.37 13.90
C LYS A 34 19.65 12.20 14.46
N SER A 35 19.28 12.24 15.74
CA SER A 35 18.42 11.23 16.36
C SER A 35 17.07 11.12 15.66
N LEU A 36 16.42 12.25 15.33
CA LEU A 36 15.18 12.24 14.56
C LEU A 36 15.36 11.63 13.18
N LYS A 37 16.48 11.93 12.50
CA LYS A 37 16.80 11.35 11.18
C LYS A 37 17.03 9.84 11.28
N ASP A 38 17.71 9.37 12.32
CA ASP A 38 17.97 7.94 12.55
C ASP A 38 16.67 7.20 12.88
N THR A 39 15.77 7.81 13.68
CA THR A 39 14.41 7.28 13.92
C THR A 39 13.58 7.21 12.63
N TYR A 40 13.61 8.27 11.81
CA TYR A 40 12.88 8.33 10.54
C TYR A 40 13.42 7.30 9.52
N LYS A 41 14.72 7.01 9.58
CA LYS A 41 15.36 6.01 8.71
C LYS A 41 15.00 4.59 9.16
N SER A 42 14.96 4.35 10.47
CA SER A 42 14.58 3.05 11.05
C SER A 42 13.12 2.68 10.79
N GLU A 43 12.19 3.64 10.75
CA GLU A 43 10.79 3.35 10.38
C GLU A 43 10.61 3.02 8.89
N SER A 44 11.58 3.36 8.04
CA SER A 44 11.50 3.15 6.59
C SER A 44 12.12 1.84 6.08
N GLU A 45 12.90 1.14 6.91
CA GLU A 45 13.71 -0.03 6.47
C GLU A 45 13.06 -1.40 6.75
N ASP A 46 11.93 -1.49 7.47
CA ASP A 46 11.24 -2.78 7.79
C ASP A 46 10.01 -3.09 6.91
N LEU A 47 9.78 -2.34 5.83
CA LEU A 47 8.71 -2.66 4.88
C LEU A 47 9.19 -3.76 3.92
N VAL A 48 9.18 -5.01 4.38
CA VAL A 48 9.01 -6.14 3.46
C VAL A 48 7.76 -5.80 2.63
N PRO A 49 7.84 -5.76 1.28
CA PRO A 49 6.68 -5.40 0.48
C PRO A 49 5.64 -6.48 0.69
N LEU A 50 4.61 -6.17 1.47
CA LEU A 50 3.45 -7.02 1.64
C LEU A 50 2.85 -7.23 0.25
N VAL A 51 2.95 -8.45 -0.28
CA VAL A 51 2.33 -8.82 -1.54
C VAL A 51 0.84 -8.97 -1.25
N SER A 52 0.11 -7.87 -1.38
CA SER A 52 -1.33 -7.86 -1.18
C SER A 52 -2.04 -7.86 -2.53
N LEU A 53 -3.20 -8.48 -2.57
CA LEU A 53 -4.02 -8.50 -3.76
C LEU A 53 -5.02 -7.34 -3.70
N ILE A 54 -4.98 -6.45 -4.68
CA ILE A 54 -5.89 -5.33 -4.79
C ILE A 54 -7.03 -5.69 -5.74
N SER A 55 -8.26 -5.34 -5.36
CA SER A 55 -9.41 -5.40 -6.25
C SER A 55 -10.11 -4.06 -6.22
N THR A 56 -10.44 -3.49 -7.37
CA THR A 56 -11.19 -2.22 -7.42
C THR A 56 -11.99 -2.12 -8.71
N VAL A 57 -12.90 -1.15 -8.78
CA VAL A 57 -13.64 -0.83 -10.01
C VAL A 57 -12.95 0.35 -10.68
N LEU A 58 -12.56 0.18 -11.95
CA LEU A 58 -12.09 1.26 -12.79
C LEU A 58 -13.25 1.85 -13.58
N GLN A 59 -13.47 3.15 -13.44
CA GLN A 59 -14.38 3.90 -14.29
C GLN A 59 -13.58 4.58 -15.39
N TRP A 60 -13.88 4.22 -16.64
CA TRP A 60 -13.34 4.89 -17.83
C TRP A 60 -14.48 5.24 -18.77
N LYS A 61 -14.63 6.55 -19.05
CA LYS A 61 -15.79 7.11 -19.75
C LYS A 61 -17.09 6.66 -19.05
N ASP A 62 -18.01 6.06 -19.79
CA ASP A 62 -19.33 5.63 -19.34
C ASP A 62 -19.35 4.14 -18.93
N SER A 63 -18.19 3.52 -18.71
CA SER A 63 -18.07 2.09 -18.41
C SER A 63 -17.26 1.84 -17.15
N ALA A 64 -17.65 0.78 -16.43
CA ALA A 64 -16.99 0.31 -15.22
C ALA A 64 -16.40 -1.08 -15.43
N TYR A 65 -15.17 -1.29 -14.96
CA TYR A 65 -14.43 -2.53 -15.13
C TYR A 65 -13.86 -2.98 -13.80
N CYS A 66 -14.15 -4.20 -13.38
CA CYS A 66 -13.52 -4.77 -12.21
C CYS A 66 -12.09 -5.20 -12.56
N VAL A 67 -11.13 -4.82 -11.72
CA VAL A 67 -9.74 -5.28 -11.83
C VAL A 67 -9.32 -6.01 -10.57
N VAL A 68 -8.45 -7.00 -10.75
CA VAL A 68 -7.78 -7.73 -9.67
C VAL A 68 -6.30 -7.85 -10.03
N ALA A 69 -5.42 -7.33 -9.18
CA ALA A 69 -3.98 -7.31 -9.43
C ALA A 69 -3.20 -7.28 -8.12
N GLU A 70 -1.96 -7.72 -8.16
CA GLU A 70 -1.03 -7.55 -7.04
C GLU A 70 -0.76 -6.05 -6.79
N SER A 71 -0.51 -5.70 -5.53
CA SER A 71 -0.25 -4.32 -5.11
C SER A 71 0.94 -3.71 -5.85
N GLY A 72 2.01 -4.48 -6.06
CA GLY A 72 3.19 -4.05 -6.81
C GLY A 72 2.91 -3.69 -8.26
N ASP A 73 1.91 -4.32 -8.87
CA ASP A 73 1.50 -4.07 -10.25
C ASP A 73 0.57 -2.85 -10.39
N LEU A 74 -0.33 -2.68 -9.43
CA LEU A 74 -1.38 -1.66 -9.48
C LEU A 74 -0.95 -0.33 -8.87
N CYS A 75 -0.34 -0.34 -7.69
CA CYS A 75 -0.01 0.87 -6.92
C CYS A 75 0.79 1.92 -7.71
N PRO A 76 1.84 1.58 -8.48
CA PRO A 76 2.61 2.59 -9.22
C PRO A 76 1.78 3.35 -10.27
N ILE A 77 0.77 2.68 -10.85
CA ILE A 77 -0.15 3.29 -11.81
C ILE A 77 -1.11 4.22 -11.07
N LEU A 78 -1.61 3.77 -9.92
CA LEU A 78 -2.53 4.53 -9.08
C LEU A 78 -1.89 5.77 -8.48
N GLU A 79 -0.64 5.68 -8.02
CA GLU A 79 0.14 6.80 -7.50
C GLU A 79 0.30 7.89 -8.55
N ARG A 80 0.59 7.51 -9.80
CA ARG A 80 0.68 8.44 -10.93
C ARG A 80 -0.65 9.15 -11.20
N GLU A 81 -1.78 8.43 -11.16
CA GLU A 81 -3.10 9.04 -11.32
C GLU A 81 -3.41 9.99 -10.15
N ASN A 82 -3.09 9.58 -8.93
CA ASN A 82 -3.31 10.33 -7.69
C ASN A 82 -2.47 11.63 -7.63
N GLU A 83 -1.29 11.66 -8.24
CA GLU A 83 -0.48 12.88 -8.37
C GLU A 83 -1.16 13.96 -9.21
N LYS A 84 -1.94 13.56 -10.22
CA LYS A 84 -2.67 14.49 -11.11
C LYS A 84 -3.84 15.17 -10.41
N ILE A 85 -4.32 14.60 -9.30
CA ILE A 85 -5.48 15.10 -8.56
C ILE A 85 -4.99 16.19 -7.60
N SER A 86 -5.15 17.46 -7.98
CA SER A 86 -4.69 18.62 -7.19
C SER A 86 -5.67 19.07 -6.11
N GLU A 87 -6.95 18.68 -6.19
CA GLU A 87 -8.03 19.22 -5.35
C GLU A 87 -8.66 18.22 -4.36
N TYR A 88 -8.29 16.95 -4.39
CA TYR A 88 -8.83 15.91 -3.50
C TYR A 88 -7.74 15.32 -2.60
N LYS A 89 -8.19 14.60 -1.56
CA LYS A 89 -7.31 13.85 -0.66
C LYS A 89 -6.47 12.86 -1.48
N LYS A 90 -5.16 13.08 -1.53
CA LYS A 90 -4.22 12.13 -2.10
C LYS A 90 -4.23 10.86 -1.25
N LEU A 91 -4.44 9.73 -1.90
CA LEU A 91 -4.35 8.43 -1.27
C LEU A 91 -2.88 8.09 -0.94
N THR A 92 -2.68 7.46 0.20
CA THR A 92 -1.41 6.87 0.65
C THR A 92 -1.27 5.44 0.11
N TYR A 93 -0.06 4.90 0.09
CA TYR A 93 0.20 3.52 -0.32
C TYR A 93 -0.67 2.50 0.43
N LYS A 94 -0.84 2.69 1.75
CA LYS A 94 -1.70 1.85 2.59
C LYS A 94 -3.18 1.94 2.17
N GLU A 95 -3.64 3.12 1.78
CA GLU A 95 -5.01 3.30 1.26
C GLU A 95 -5.20 2.62 -0.09
N PHE A 96 -4.16 2.56 -0.94
CA PHE A 96 -4.22 1.79 -2.19
C PHE A 96 -4.30 0.29 -1.94
N ILE A 97 -3.51 -0.25 -1.03
CA ILE A 97 -3.59 -1.68 -0.65
C ILE A 97 -4.99 -2.04 -0.15
N ASN A 98 -5.61 -1.14 0.61
CA ASN A 98 -6.94 -1.36 1.18
C ASN A 98 -8.10 -1.19 0.18
N LEU A 99 -7.81 -0.90 -1.10
CA LEU A 99 -8.87 -0.79 -2.10
C LEU A 99 -9.61 -2.11 -2.27
N SER A 100 -10.93 -2.00 -2.26
CA SER A 100 -11.88 -3.11 -2.39
C SER A 100 -12.68 -2.99 -3.68
N TYR A 101 -13.36 -4.06 -4.07
CA TYR A 101 -14.26 -4.06 -5.23
C TYR A 101 -15.41 -3.05 -5.14
N ARG A 102 -15.63 -2.45 -3.96
CA ARG A 102 -16.64 -1.41 -3.74
C ARG A 102 -16.11 -0.02 -4.09
N ASP A 103 -14.81 0.15 -4.08
CA ASP A 103 -14.16 1.41 -4.38
C ASP A 103 -14.10 1.59 -5.90
N THR A 104 -14.48 2.77 -6.36
CA THR A 104 -14.45 3.14 -7.78
C THR A 104 -13.37 4.19 -8.01
N LEU A 105 -12.50 3.92 -8.97
CA LEU A 105 -11.43 4.80 -9.38
C LEU A 105 -11.66 5.28 -10.82
N VAL A 106 -11.71 6.59 -11.00
CA VAL A 106 -11.74 7.21 -12.32
C VAL A 106 -10.32 7.28 -12.87
N VAL A 107 -10.09 6.76 -14.07
CA VAL A 107 -8.77 6.70 -14.70
C VAL A 107 -8.76 7.35 -16.08
N ASP A 108 -7.62 7.93 -16.46
CA ASP A 108 -7.42 8.41 -17.82
C ASP A 108 -7.26 7.28 -18.86
N SER A 109 -7.20 7.63 -20.14
CA SER A 109 -7.07 6.64 -21.23
C SER A 109 -5.75 5.87 -21.21
N ILE A 110 -4.66 6.47 -20.72
CA ILE A 110 -3.34 5.84 -20.70
C ILE A 110 -3.31 4.80 -19.58
N SER A 111 -3.76 5.19 -18.39
CA SER A 111 -3.88 4.33 -17.23
C SER A 111 -4.87 3.20 -17.51
N PHE A 112 -6.01 3.48 -18.15
CA PHE A 112 -6.93 2.42 -18.59
C PHE A 112 -6.26 1.42 -19.56
N ALA A 113 -5.51 1.90 -20.57
CA ALA A 113 -4.86 1.02 -21.53
C ALA A 113 -3.86 0.05 -20.87
N ILE A 114 -3.14 0.51 -19.85
CA ILE A 114 -2.22 -0.32 -19.05
C ILE A 114 -3.02 -1.28 -18.16
N LEU A 115 -4.07 -0.80 -17.50
CA LEU A 115 -4.85 -1.55 -16.53
C LEU A 115 -5.79 -2.60 -17.16
N LYS A 116 -6.09 -2.47 -18.45
CA LYS A 116 -6.96 -3.39 -19.19
C LYS A 116 -6.53 -4.86 -19.06
N LYS A 117 -5.22 -5.14 -18.91
CA LYS A 117 -4.72 -6.53 -18.74
C LYS A 117 -5.12 -7.18 -17.40
N TYR A 118 -5.53 -6.37 -16.42
CA TYR A 118 -5.98 -6.82 -15.09
C TYR A 118 -7.49 -6.88 -14.97
N VAL A 119 -8.22 -6.50 -16.03
CA VAL A 119 -9.68 -6.57 -16.06
C VAL A 119 -10.12 -8.01 -15.94
N VAL A 120 -11.06 -8.21 -15.02
CA VAL A 120 -11.67 -9.50 -14.76
C VAL A 120 -12.71 -9.79 -15.84
N LEU A 121 -12.58 -10.94 -16.48
CA LEU A 121 -13.53 -11.42 -17.49
C LEU A 121 -14.05 -12.81 -17.08
N PRO A 122 -15.33 -13.12 -17.33
CA PRO A 122 -15.89 -14.45 -17.08
C PRO A 122 -15.07 -15.56 -17.73
N GLN A 123 -14.94 -16.68 -17.04
CA GLN A 123 -14.17 -17.84 -17.51
C GLN A 123 -15.05 -19.08 -17.47
N ALA A 124 -15.29 -19.68 -18.64
CA ALA A 124 -16.28 -20.75 -18.81
C ALA A 124 -16.08 -21.95 -17.86
N ARG A 125 -14.82 -22.32 -17.56
CA ARG A 125 -14.51 -23.41 -16.62
C ARG A 125 -14.91 -23.06 -15.20
N VAL A 126 -14.58 -21.84 -14.75
CA VAL A 126 -14.91 -21.33 -13.42
C VAL A 126 -16.43 -21.14 -13.29
N ASP A 127 -17.07 -20.59 -14.32
CA ASP A 127 -18.53 -20.41 -14.37
C ASP A 127 -19.27 -21.72 -14.24
N SER A 128 -18.82 -22.77 -14.92
CA SER A 128 -19.46 -24.09 -14.86
C SER A 128 -19.50 -24.64 -13.43
N ILE A 129 -18.43 -24.43 -12.66
CA ILE A 129 -18.35 -24.85 -11.25
C ILE A 129 -19.22 -23.96 -10.37
N TYR A 130 -19.10 -22.63 -10.54
CA TYR A 130 -19.83 -21.66 -9.74
C TYR A 130 -21.35 -21.76 -9.94
N ILE A 131 -21.82 -21.96 -11.18
CA ILE A 131 -23.24 -22.14 -11.48
C ILE A 131 -23.78 -23.43 -10.85
N SER A 132 -22.98 -24.51 -10.84
CA SER A 132 -23.43 -25.79 -10.27
C SER A 132 -23.52 -25.77 -8.75
N ASN A 133 -22.50 -25.23 -8.07
CA ASN A 133 -22.30 -25.44 -6.63
C ASN A 133 -21.98 -24.13 -5.85
N GLY A 134 -22.13 -22.98 -6.49
CA GLY A 134 -21.82 -21.68 -5.91
C GLY A 134 -20.37 -21.55 -5.45
N VAL A 135 -20.16 -20.75 -4.41
CA VAL A 135 -18.85 -20.53 -3.78
C VAL A 135 -18.27 -21.83 -3.24
N GLN A 136 -19.08 -22.70 -2.65
CA GLN A 136 -18.62 -23.97 -2.09
C GLN A 136 -18.01 -24.88 -3.17
N GLY A 137 -18.54 -24.85 -4.38
CA GLY A 137 -17.93 -25.52 -5.53
C GLY A 137 -16.53 -25.01 -5.86
N LEU A 138 -16.34 -23.69 -5.84
CA LEU A 138 -15.04 -23.07 -6.07
C LEU A 138 -14.03 -23.42 -4.97
N LEU A 139 -14.46 -23.36 -3.71
CA LEU A 139 -13.64 -23.74 -2.56
C LEU A 139 -13.19 -25.19 -2.68
N PHE A 140 -14.11 -26.12 -2.93
CA PHE A 140 -13.78 -27.54 -3.09
C PHE A 140 -12.87 -27.81 -4.28
N ALA A 141 -13.07 -27.11 -5.40
CA ALA A 141 -12.31 -27.34 -6.63
C ALA A 141 -10.88 -26.78 -6.58
N TYR A 142 -10.68 -25.63 -5.93
CA TYR A 142 -9.46 -24.85 -6.05
C TYR A 142 -8.72 -24.62 -4.74
N PHE A 143 -9.33 -24.90 -3.59
CA PHE A 143 -8.71 -24.67 -2.29
C PHE A 143 -8.57 -25.98 -1.52
N LYS A 144 -7.44 -26.10 -0.82
CA LYS A 144 -7.21 -27.12 0.19
C LYS A 144 -7.09 -26.39 1.52
N ASP A 145 -8.06 -26.62 2.39
CA ASP A 145 -8.27 -25.83 3.60
C ASP A 145 -8.46 -24.34 3.24
N ALA A 146 -7.59 -23.45 3.71
CA ALA A 146 -7.59 -22.03 3.37
C ALA A 146 -6.69 -21.68 2.17
N TRP A 147 -5.91 -22.63 1.67
CA TRP A 147 -4.84 -22.37 0.72
C TRP A 147 -5.27 -22.71 -0.69
N PHE A 148 -4.92 -21.85 -1.63
CA PHE A 148 -5.10 -22.13 -3.03
C PHE A 148 -4.24 -23.33 -3.41
N ASN A 149 -4.88 -24.33 -4.00
CA ASN A 149 -4.21 -25.55 -4.39
C ASN A 149 -3.30 -25.24 -5.58
N GLY A 150 -1.98 -25.19 -5.37
CA GLY A 150 -0.98 -24.93 -6.39
C GLY A 150 -0.98 -25.95 -7.54
N ASP A 151 -1.57 -27.13 -7.34
CA ASP A 151 -1.78 -28.13 -8.40
C ASP A 151 -2.96 -27.78 -9.32
N SER A 152 -3.78 -26.79 -8.94
CA SER A 152 -4.86 -26.30 -9.80
C SER A 152 -4.26 -25.49 -10.95
N LEU A 153 -4.29 -26.08 -12.16
CA LEU A 153 -3.89 -25.50 -13.44
C LEU A 153 -4.77 -24.29 -13.85
N LEU A 154 -5.06 -23.36 -12.95
CA LEU A 154 -5.78 -22.13 -13.26
C LEU A 154 -4.82 -21.17 -13.94
N THR A 155 -5.21 -20.70 -15.12
CA THR A 155 -4.54 -19.61 -15.80
C THR A 155 -4.72 -18.31 -15.01
N LEU A 156 -3.83 -17.33 -15.17
CA LEU A 156 -3.94 -16.04 -14.47
C LEU A 156 -5.32 -15.36 -14.62
N PRO A 157 -5.97 -15.35 -15.80
CA PRO A 157 -7.35 -14.84 -15.93
C PRO A 157 -8.37 -15.61 -15.07
N GLU A 158 -8.24 -16.93 -14.96
CA GLU A 158 -9.12 -17.73 -14.11
C GLU A 158 -8.86 -17.49 -12.64
N GLN A 159 -7.60 -17.37 -12.22
CA GLN A 159 -7.27 -17.00 -10.85
C GLN A 159 -7.91 -15.66 -10.48
N ARG A 160 -7.74 -14.62 -11.33
CA ARG A 160 -8.40 -13.31 -11.13
C ARG A 160 -9.92 -13.44 -11.03
N TYR A 161 -10.53 -14.26 -11.88
CA TYR A 161 -11.98 -14.42 -11.87
C TYR A 161 -12.49 -15.16 -10.63
N VAL A 162 -11.78 -16.19 -10.17
CA VAL A 162 -12.07 -16.87 -8.90
C VAL A 162 -11.96 -15.89 -7.74
N VAL A 163 -10.88 -15.10 -7.66
CA VAL A 163 -10.74 -14.06 -6.63
C VAL A 163 -11.90 -13.07 -6.67
N PHE A 164 -12.28 -12.60 -7.86
CA PHE A 164 -13.40 -11.70 -8.03
C PHE A 164 -14.69 -12.29 -7.45
N LEU A 165 -15.02 -13.54 -7.77
CA LEU A 165 -16.22 -14.20 -7.25
C LEU A 165 -16.15 -14.37 -5.73
N LEU A 166 -15.01 -14.77 -5.18
CA LEU A 166 -14.83 -14.94 -3.73
C LEU A 166 -15.01 -13.62 -2.97
N ARG A 167 -14.40 -12.53 -3.44
CA ARG A 167 -14.55 -11.20 -2.82
C ARG A 167 -15.99 -10.69 -2.85
N HIS A 168 -16.74 -10.99 -3.90
CA HIS A 168 -18.17 -10.67 -3.99
C HIS A 168 -19.04 -11.49 -3.04
N ASN A 169 -18.52 -12.63 -2.56
CA ASN A 169 -19.21 -13.53 -1.64
C ASN A 169 -18.59 -13.54 -0.23
N GLN A 170 -18.06 -12.40 0.23
CA GLN A 170 -17.57 -12.19 1.61
C GLN A 170 -16.34 -13.03 1.98
N TYR A 171 -15.45 -13.31 1.03
CA TYR A 171 -14.12 -13.84 1.31
C TYR A 171 -13.05 -12.80 1.01
N ASP A 172 -12.11 -12.64 1.94
CA ASP A 172 -10.84 -12.00 1.67
C ASP A 172 -9.91 -13.03 1.01
N VAL A 173 -9.10 -12.54 0.06
CA VAL A 173 -8.14 -13.37 -0.67
C VAL A 173 -6.85 -12.58 -0.77
N ASP A 174 -5.79 -13.12 -0.22
CA ASP A 174 -4.47 -12.48 -0.16
C ASP A 174 -3.38 -13.46 -0.58
N ILE A 175 -2.17 -12.93 -0.73
CA ILE A 175 -0.98 -13.70 -1.10
C ILE A 175 -0.12 -13.82 0.15
N ASP A 176 0.29 -15.04 0.45
CA ASP A 176 1.23 -15.31 1.53
C ASP A 176 2.63 -14.85 1.14
N ASP A 177 3.29 -14.15 2.05
CA ASP A 177 4.57 -13.47 1.83
C ASP A 177 5.74 -14.45 1.66
N GLU A 178 5.69 -15.59 2.34
CA GLU A 178 6.72 -16.63 2.28
C GLU A 178 6.57 -17.54 1.06
N SER A 179 5.35 -18.02 0.80
CA SER A 179 5.08 -19.02 -0.24
C SER A 179 4.63 -18.43 -1.58
N GLY A 180 4.19 -17.17 -1.60
CA GLY A 180 3.55 -16.55 -2.77
C GLY A 180 2.22 -17.19 -3.15
N CYS A 181 1.69 -18.09 -2.31
CA CYS A 181 0.43 -18.79 -2.57
C CYS A 181 -0.76 -17.93 -2.14
N LEU A 182 -1.83 -17.99 -2.94
CA LEU A 182 -3.09 -17.37 -2.58
C LEU A 182 -3.70 -18.14 -1.40
N TYR A 183 -4.28 -17.42 -0.45
CA TYR A 183 -5.08 -17.98 0.63
C TYR A 183 -6.34 -17.15 0.86
N ILE A 184 -7.33 -17.76 1.48
CA ILE A 184 -8.60 -17.12 1.81
C ILE A 184 -8.83 -16.99 3.30
N THR A 185 -9.54 -15.92 3.66
CA THR A 185 -10.10 -15.75 5.00
C THR A 185 -11.57 -15.36 4.86
N PRO A 186 -12.51 -16.00 5.59
CA PRO A 186 -13.88 -15.54 5.65
C PRO A 186 -13.91 -14.10 6.20
N ARG A 187 -14.65 -13.20 5.55
CA ARG A 187 -14.83 -11.84 6.03
C ARG A 187 -15.96 -11.82 7.04
N ASP A 188 -15.68 -11.38 8.26
CA ASP A 188 -16.72 -11.23 9.28
C ASP A 188 -17.82 -10.28 8.78
N PRO A 189 -19.10 -10.65 8.89
CA PRO A 189 -20.20 -9.75 8.59
C PRO A 189 -20.25 -8.69 9.70
N ASN A 190 -19.58 -7.56 9.50
CA ASN A 190 -19.80 -6.34 10.27
C ASN A 190 -21.24 -5.83 10.11
#